data_AF-A0A917LFH2-F1
#
_entry.id   AF-A0A917LFH2-F1
#
_cell.length_a   1.000
_cell.length_b   1.000
_cell.length_c   1.000
_cell.angle_alpha   90.00
_cell.angle_beta   90.00
_cell.angle_gamma   90.00
#
_symmetry.space_group_name_H-M   'P 1'
#
loop_
_entity.id
_entity.type
_entity.pdbx_description
1 polymer ?
#
loop_
_entity_poly.entity_id
_entity_poly.type
_entity_poly.pdbx_seq_one_letter_code
_entity_poly.pdbx_strand_id
1 'polypeptide(L)'
;MTQLCFNLYPKYGPWIITNKGDQDCRELADRHYSRQTIGAKQFTRPGRNLVLRTTDAKAVWVTWSGIRDDGMQAYECTIFRNESTHLSSELIRWAIFATICEWGGSIPADGFITYVDDRKVNNELPGYCFIRAGWKKTGRSKSRGLSLFKISMEKNFLAMQKLNAVKELKLAQSSMQLALESGEWIDSHWFHQEAIRLQGYVSHVDEAMKNFGLGQLHDPTIDEWELQEIISPYEWFDGSEHLEGFQHSY
;
A
#
# COMPACT_ATOMS: atom_id res chain seq x y z
N MET A 1 -36.21 -3.42 1.07
CA MET A 1 -35.54 -2.22 1.63
C MET A 1 -34.19 -2.10 0.95
N THR A 2 -34.10 -1.22 -0.05
CA THR A 2 -32.88 -1.00 -0.82
C THR A 2 -31.93 -0.20 0.07
N GLN A 3 -30.90 -0.85 0.57
CA GLN A 3 -29.89 -0.19 1.38
C GLN A 3 -29.21 0.85 0.48
N LEU A 4 -29.46 2.12 0.76
CA LEU A 4 -28.67 3.25 0.28
C LEU A 4 -27.26 3.09 0.90
N CYS A 5 -26.47 2.17 0.35
CA CYS A 5 -25.05 2.16 0.51
C CYS A 5 -24.56 3.40 -0.22
N PHE A 6 -24.51 4.54 0.49
CA PHE A 6 -23.61 5.61 0.08
C PHE A 6 -22.25 4.94 -0.11
N ASN A 7 -21.77 4.88 -1.36
CA ASN A 7 -20.40 4.51 -1.64
C ASN A 7 -19.55 5.61 -0.98
N LEU A 8 -19.26 5.43 0.31
CA LEU A 8 -18.50 6.38 1.13
C LEU A 8 -17.07 6.54 0.58
N TYR A 9 -16.65 5.61 -0.27
CA TYR A 9 -15.38 5.65 -0.97
C TYR A 9 -15.57 5.65 -2.49
N PRO A 10 -14.88 6.55 -3.21
CA PRO A 10 -14.64 6.40 -4.64
C PRO A 10 -14.10 5.00 -4.99
N LYS A 11 -14.15 4.66 -6.28
CA LYS A 11 -13.66 3.40 -6.86
C LYS A 11 -12.26 2.95 -6.35
N TYR A 12 -11.42 3.90 -5.94
CA TYR A 12 -10.04 3.68 -5.50
C TYR A 12 -9.77 4.20 -4.08
N GLY A 13 -10.76 4.11 -3.20
CA GLY A 13 -10.64 4.61 -1.84
C GLY A 13 -10.47 6.13 -1.84
N PRO A 14 -9.51 6.69 -1.09
CA PRO A 14 -9.28 8.14 -1.06
C PRO A 14 -8.82 8.74 -2.39
N TRP A 15 -8.37 7.93 -3.34
CA TRP A 15 -7.80 8.40 -4.60
C TRP A 15 -8.84 8.75 -5.66
N ILE A 16 -8.59 9.86 -6.34
CA ILE A 16 -9.17 10.20 -7.64
C ILE A 16 -8.07 10.21 -8.70
N ILE A 17 -8.43 9.84 -9.93
CA ILE A 17 -7.51 9.92 -11.08
C ILE A 17 -7.47 11.36 -11.56
N THR A 18 -6.26 11.85 -11.80
CA THR A 18 -6.03 13.15 -12.43
C THR A 18 -4.92 13.05 -13.48
N ASN A 19 -4.36 14.18 -13.89
CA ASN A 19 -3.37 14.28 -14.95
C ASN A 19 -2.09 14.97 -14.46
N LYS A 20 -1.03 14.85 -15.26
CA LYS A 20 0.31 15.39 -14.98
C LYS A 20 0.42 16.92 -14.94
N GLY A 21 -0.64 17.66 -15.27
CA GLY A 21 -0.72 19.12 -15.18
C GLY A 21 -1.58 19.63 -14.01
N ASP A 22 -2.18 18.73 -13.23
CA ASP A 22 -3.00 19.06 -12.07
C ASP A 22 -2.27 20.01 -11.12
N GLN A 23 -2.89 21.15 -10.80
CA GLN A 23 -2.24 22.21 -10.04
C GLN A 23 -1.89 21.77 -8.61
N ASP A 24 -2.82 21.13 -7.91
CA ASP A 24 -2.62 20.69 -6.54
C ASP A 24 -1.49 19.65 -6.46
N CYS A 25 -1.48 18.70 -7.38
CA CYS A 25 -0.40 17.72 -7.48
C CYS A 25 0.94 18.37 -7.82
N ARG A 26 0.97 19.41 -8.66
CA ARG A 26 2.21 20.15 -8.98
C ARG A 26 2.79 20.81 -7.74
N GLU A 27 1.94 21.42 -6.91
CA GLU A 27 2.34 22.07 -5.67
C GLU A 27 2.89 21.05 -4.66
N LEU A 28 2.23 19.90 -4.49
CA LEU A 28 2.75 18.79 -3.68
C LEU A 28 4.09 18.28 -4.24
N ALA A 29 4.19 18.10 -5.55
CA ALA A 29 5.41 17.63 -6.20
C ALA A 29 6.54 18.65 -6.10
N ASP A 30 6.26 19.96 -6.11
CA ASP A 30 7.25 21.02 -5.89
C ASP A 30 7.94 20.91 -4.52
N ARG A 31 7.26 20.31 -3.53
CA ARG A 31 7.79 20.03 -2.19
C ARG A 31 8.40 18.62 -2.04
N HIS A 32 8.42 17.81 -3.10
CA HIS A 32 9.00 16.46 -3.07
C HIS A 32 10.47 16.47 -3.50
N TYR A 33 11.33 15.73 -2.80
CA TYR A 33 12.79 15.76 -3.03
C TYR A 33 13.23 15.21 -4.38
N SER A 34 12.37 14.50 -5.12
CA SER A 34 12.65 14.04 -6.49
C SER A 34 12.42 15.11 -7.55
N ARG A 35 11.81 16.25 -7.21
CA ARG A 35 11.48 17.31 -8.17
C ARG A 35 12.74 17.98 -8.70
N GLN A 36 12.87 18.02 -10.03
CA GLN A 36 14.01 18.65 -10.70
C GLN A 36 13.79 20.16 -10.96
N THR A 37 12.58 20.56 -11.33
CA THR A 37 12.24 21.96 -11.65
C THR A 37 10.95 22.36 -10.95
N ILE A 38 11.09 23.20 -9.93
CA ILE A 38 9.98 23.78 -9.17
C ILE A 38 9.15 24.67 -10.10
N GLY A 39 7.81 24.61 -10.00
CA GLY A 39 6.90 25.44 -10.79
C GLY A 39 6.70 24.97 -12.24
N ALA A 40 7.36 23.90 -12.68
CA ALA A 40 7.14 23.32 -14.00
C ALA A 40 5.66 22.95 -14.22
N LYS A 41 5.17 23.14 -15.47
CA LYS A 41 3.77 22.86 -15.85
C LYS A 41 3.39 21.38 -15.80
N GLN A 42 4.37 20.49 -15.78
CA GLN A 42 4.19 19.05 -15.59
C GLN A 42 5.23 18.54 -14.61
N PHE A 43 4.87 17.50 -13.85
CA PHE A 43 5.71 16.97 -12.77
C PHE A 43 6.06 15.49 -12.94
N THR A 44 5.63 14.86 -14.04
CA THR A 44 5.91 13.46 -14.35
C THR A 44 6.98 13.34 -15.43
N ARG A 45 7.69 12.22 -15.46
CA ARG A 45 8.63 11.91 -16.54
C ARG A 45 7.90 11.47 -17.82
N PRO A 46 8.55 11.54 -19.00
CA PRO A 46 7.98 11.00 -20.25
C PRO A 46 7.65 9.50 -20.13
N GLY A 47 6.57 9.07 -20.79
CA GLY A 47 6.09 7.67 -20.75
C GLY A 47 4.65 7.55 -20.26
N ARG A 48 4.23 6.31 -19.92
CA ARG A 48 2.90 6.03 -19.40
C ARG A 48 2.86 6.38 -17.92
N ASN A 49 1.94 7.26 -17.53
CA ASN A 49 1.77 7.69 -16.15
C ASN A 49 0.33 7.49 -15.71
N LEU A 50 0.13 7.03 -14.47
CA LEU A 50 -1.12 7.15 -13.74
C LEU A 50 -0.87 8.12 -12.59
N VAL A 51 -1.65 9.20 -12.53
CA VAL A 51 -1.55 10.23 -11.50
C VAL A 51 -2.79 10.15 -10.63
N LEU A 52 -2.58 10.03 -9.33
CA LEU A 52 -3.64 9.97 -8.32
C LEU A 52 -3.48 11.14 -7.35
N ARG A 53 -4.60 11.74 -6.96
CA ARG A 53 -4.70 12.76 -5.91
C ARG A 53 -5.78 12.36 -4.91
N THR A 54 -5.63 12.70 -3.64
CA THR A 54 -6.77 12.59 -2.70
C THR A 54 -7.79 13.70 -2.97
N THR A 55 -9.06 13.50 -2.62
CA THR A 55 -10.11 14.51 -2.85
C THR A 55 -9.79 15.85 -2.19
N ASP A 56 -9.18 15.82 -1.01
CA ASP A 56 -8.73 16.98 -0.23
C ASP A 56 -7.43 17.64 -0.73
N ALA A 57 -6.86 17.15 -1.84
CA ALA A 57 -5.66 17.69 -2.47
C ALA A 57 -4.37 17.59 -1.62
N LYS A 58 -4.35 16.75 -0.58
CA LYS A 58 -3.21 16.66 0.34
C LYS A 58 -2.29 15.46 0.13
N ALA A 59 -2.62 14.53 -0.78
CA ALA A 59 -1.69 13.49 -1.19
C ALA A 59 -1.65 13.32 -2.70
N VAL A 60 -0.48 12.91 -3.21
CA VAL A 60 -0.23 12.61 -4.61
C VAL A 60 0.54 11.29 -4.73
N TRP A 61 0.16 10.48 -5.72
CA TRP A 61 0.86 9.28 -6.13
C TRP A 61 1.03 9.27 -7.65
N VAL A 62 2.19 8.85 -8.14
CA VAL A 62 2.45 8.68 -9.57
C VAL A 62 3.04 7.30 -9.84
N THR A 63 2.28 6.45 -10.52
CA THR A 63 2.82 5.24 -11.14
C THR A 63 3.31 5.55 -12.55
N TRP A 64 4.49 5.05 -12.90
CA TRP A 64 5.04 5.13 -14.23
C TRP A 64 5.40 3.74 -14.80
N SER A 65 5.29 3.61 -16.12
CA SER A 65 5.81 2.48 -16.89
C SER A 65 6.50 2.98 -18.17
N GLY A 66 7.63 2.34 -18.52
CA GLY A 66 8.43 2.63 -19.70
C GLY A 66 9.77 1.88 -19.68
N ILE A 67 10.67 2.22 -20.60
CA ILE A 67 12.00 1.60 -20.72
C ILE A 67 12.91 2.09 -19.58
N ARG A 68 13.57 1.15 -18.90
CA ARG A 68 14.47 1.42 -17.78
C ARG A 68 15.90 0.99 -18.08
N ASP A 69 16.85 1.76 -17.59
CA ASP A 69 18.28 1.48 -17.74
C ASP A 69 18.75 0.27 -16.92
N ASP A 70 18.00 -0.11 -15.88
CA ASP A 70 18.28 -1.27 -15.04
C ASP A 70 17.68 -2.58 -15.56
N GLY A 71 16.95 -2.53 -16.68
CA GLY A 71 16.32 -3.69 -17.32
C GLY A 71 15.12 -4.29 -16.58
N MET A 72 14.70 -3.73 -15.44
CA MET A 72 13.54 -4.24 -14.71
C MET A 72 12.24 -4.03 -15.48
N GLN A 73 11.36 -5.01 -15.47
CA GLN A 73 10.00 -4.91 -15.98
C GLN A 73 9.06 -4.63 -14.80
N ALA A 74 9.10 -3.40 -14.29
CA ALA A 74 8.36 -2.98 -13.09
C ALA A 74 7.51 -1.73 -13.34
N TYR A 75 6.46 -1.58 -12.54
CA TYR A 75 5.77 -0.30 -12.37
C TYR A 75 6.45 0.50 -11.28
N GLU A 76 6.81 1.75 -11.55
CA GLU A 76 7.55 2.57 -10.61
C GLU A 76 6.65 3.64 -9.97
N CYS A 77 6.63 3.68 -8.64
CA CYS A 77 6.21 4.86 -7.91
C CYS A 77 7.30 5.93 -8.02
N THR A 78 7.06 6.96 -8.84
CA THR A 78 8.04 8.03 -9.07
C THR A 78 7.91 9.19 -8.10
N ILE A 79 6.69 9.42 -7.62
CA ILE A 79 6.36 10.44 -6.62
C ILE A 79 5.29 9.85 -5.71
N PHE A 80 5.56 9.90 -4.41
CA PHE A 80 4.54 9.74 -3.38
C PHE A 80 4.76 10.80 -2.31
N ARG A 81 3.75 11.62 -2.07
CA ARG A 81 3.76 12.61 -0.99
C ARG A 81 2.40 12.62 -0.32
N ASN A 82 2.40 12.59 1.00
CA ASN A 82 1.20 12.64 1.81
C ASN A 82 1.35 13.75 2.88
N GLU A 83 0.53 14.78 2.78
CA GLU A 83 0.36 15.86 3.77
C GLU A 83 -1.05 15.80 4.41
N SER A 84 -1.80 14.72 4.15
CA SER A 84 -3.13 14.48 4.70
C SER A 84 -3.05 13.71 6.03
N THR A 85 -4.21 13.44 6.63
CA THR A 85 -4.35 12.57 7.81
C THR A 85 -4.51 11.09 7.46
N HIS A 86 -4.58 10.73 6.17
CA HIS A 86 -4.66 9.33 5.75
C HIS A 86 -3.37 8.59 6.07
N LEU A 87 -3.49 7.31 6.44
CA LEU A 87 -2.33 6.47 6.66
C LEU A 87 -1.60 6.19 5.33
N SER A 88 -0.33 6.56 5.25
CA SER A 88 0.46 6.46 4.01
C SER A 88 0.53 5.05 3.44
N SER A 89 0.63 4.01 4.28
CA SER A 89 0.64 2.62 3.82
C SER A 89 -0.66 2.21 3.15
N GLU A 90 -1.79 2.76 3.56
CA GLU A 90 -3.09 2.49 2.96
C GLU A 90 -3.24 3.17 1.61
N LEU A 91 -2.82 4.43 1.54
CA LEU A 91 -2.74 5.16 0.27
C LEU A 91 -1.89 4.38 -0.74
N ILE A 92 -0.77 3.77 -0.32
CA ILE A 92 0.06 2.91 -1.18
C ILE A 92 -0.72 1.68 -1.67
N ARG A 93 -1.40 0.95 -0.77
CA ARG A 93 -2.20 -0.25 -1.13
C ARG A 93 -3.31 0.10 -2.14
N TRP A 94 -4.03 1.20 -1.92
CA TRP A 94 -5.05 1.69 -2.84
C TRP A 94 -4.47 2.16 -4.18
N ALA A 95 -3.27 2.76 -4.18
CA ALA A 95 -2.62 3.21 -5.41
C ALA A 95 -2.16 2.05 -6.30
N ILE A 96 -1.65 0.97 -5.71
CA ILE A 96 -1.35 -0.28 -6.41
C ILE A 96 -2.64 -0.85 -7.02
N PHE A 97 -3.71 -0.95 -6.22
CA PHE A 97 -5.01 -1.43 -6.68
C PHE A 97 -5.56 -0.60 -7.86
N ALA A 98 -5.52 0.73 -7.74
CA ALA A 98 -5.94 1.65 -8.80
C ALA A 98 -5.11 1.44 -10.08
N THR A 99 -3.79 1.29 -9.95
CA THR A 99 -2.90 1.04 -11.09
C THR A 99 -3.29 -0.24 -11.82
N ILE A 100 -3.48 -1.35 -11.10
CA ILE A 100 -3.85 -2.64 -11.70
C ILE A 100 -5.17 -2.50 -12.46
N CYS A 101 -6.17 -1.87 -11.84
CA CYS A 101 -7.48 -1.68 -12.46
C CYS A 101 -7.41 -0.82 -13.72
N GLU A 102 -6.78 0.35 -13.64
CA GLU A 102 -6.66 1.30 -14.74
C GLU A 102 -5.78 0.78 -15.88
N TRP A 103 -4.87 -0.14 -15.59
CA TRP A 103 -4.01 -0.76 -16.60
C TRP A 103 -4.48 -2.16 -16.99
N GLY A 104 -5.77 -2.46 -16.77
CA GLY A 104 -6.46 -3.62 -17.35
C GLY A 104 -6.09 -4.96 -16.71
N GLY A 105 -5.75 -4.95 -15.42
CA GLY A 105 -5.30 -6.15 -14.70
C GLY A 105 -3.85 -6.55 -15.01
N SER A 106 -3.11 -5.76 -15.78
CA SER A 106 -1.72 -6.06 -16.11
C SER A 106 -0.84 -5.99 -14.87
N ILE A 107 -0.05 -7.03 -14.67
CA ILE A 107 0.94 -7.13 -13.60
C ILE A 107 2.32 -7.26 -14.25
N PRO A 108 3.26 -6.37 -13.94
CA PRO A 108 4.60 -6.40 -14.51
C PRO A 108 5.43 -7.50 -13.83
N ALA A 109 6.36 -8.14 -14.55
CA ALA A 109 7.10 -9.31 -14.06
C ALA A 109 7.90 -9.03 -12.77
N ASP A 110 8.42 -7.81 -12.61
CA ASP A 110 9.13 -7.35 -11.43
C ASP A 110 8.25 -6.63 -10.40
N GLY A 111 6.93 -6.63 -10.59
CA GLY A 111 5.98 -6.00 -9.67
C GLY A 111 6.12 -4.48 -9.58
N PHE A 112 5.94 -3.92 -8.39
CA PHE A 112 6.10 -2.48 -8.17
C PHE A 112 7.42 -2.17 -7.47
N ILE A 113 8.01 -1.03 -7.85
CA ILE A 113 9.25 -0.52 -7.26
C ILE A 113 9.16 0.96 -6.92
N THR A 114 10.02 1.39 -5.99
CA THR A 114 10.26 2.80 -5.67
C THR A 114 11.68 2.96 -5.15
N TYR A 115 12.24 4.15 -5.33
CA TYR A 115 13.51 4.54 -4.74
C TYR A 115 13.30 5.63 -3.71
N VAL A 116 13.84 5.41 -2.52
CA VAL A 116 13.77 6.36 -1.40
C VAL A 116 15.16 6.94 -1.14
N ASP A 117 15.26 8.27 -1.08
CA ASP A 117 16.48 8.94 -0.62
C ASP A 117 16.47 8.97 0.91
N ASP A 118 17.15 8.00 1.53
CA ASP A 118 17.24 7.86 3.00
C ASP A 118 17.67 9.18 3.68
N ARG A 119 18.45 10.03 3.00
CA ARG A 119 18.97 11.29 3.53
C ARG A 119 17.96 12.44 3.52
N LYS A 120 16.83 12.26 2.84
CA LYS A 120 15.77 13.28 2.65
C LYS A 120 14.49 12.94 3.42
N VAL A 121 14.50 11.84 4.18
CA VAL A 121 13.37 11.41 5.00
C VAL A 121 13.75 11.59 6.46
N ASN A 122 12.96 12.38 7.19
CA ASN A 122 13.14 12.57 8.62
C ASN A 122 12.43 11.45 9.41
N ASN A 123 12.95 10.22 9.29
CA ASN A 123 12.46 9.05 10.00
C ASN A 123 13.64 8.10 10.23
N GLU A 124 13.69 7.46 11.40
CA GLU A 124 14.65 6.42 11.76
C GLU A 124 14.59 5.22 10.81
N LEU A 125 13.41 4.96 10.25
CA LEU A 125 13.16 3.90 9.27
C LEU A 125 12.70 4.50 7.92
N PRO A 126 13.63 4.95 7.05
CA PRO A 126 13.28 5.42 5.72
C PRO A 126 12.47 4.38 4.94
N GLY A 127 11.34 4.81 4.37
CA GLY A 127 10.44 3.92 3.63
C GLY A 127 9.54 3.04 4.49
N TYR A 128 9.42 3.29 5.79
CA TYR A 128 8.55 2.52 6.70
C TYR A 128 7.11 2.35 6.18
N CYS A 129 6.52 3.36 5.55
CA CYS A 129 5.19 3.26 4.96
C CYS A 129 5.10 2.22 3.83
N PHE A 130 6.16 2.02 3.05
CA PHE A 130 6.23 0.97 2.04
C PHE A 130 6.33 -0.40 2.70
N ILE A 131 7.14 -0.55 3.76
CA ILE A 131 7.23 -1.79 4.54
C ILE A 131 5.85 -2.17 5.11
N ARG A 132 5.15 -1.21 5.72
CA ARG A 132 3.79 -1.40 6.24
C ARG A 132 2.76 -1.68 5.13
N ALA A 133 3.04 -1.28 3.89
CA ALA A 133 2.25 -1.63 2.72
C ALA A 133 2.64 -3.00 2.11
N GLY A 134 3.56 -3.75 2.72
CA GLY A 134 3.98 -5.08 2.27
C GLY A 134 5.21 -5.10 1.36
N TRP A 135 5.90 -3.97 1.19
CA TRP A 135 7.08 -3.89 0.34
C TRP A 135 8.34 -4.34 1.08
N LYS A 136 9.27 -4.94 0.34
CA LYS A 136 10.58 -5.37 0.87
C LYS A 136 11.67 -4.43 0.37
N LYS A 137 12.62 -4.08 1.24
CA LYS A 137 13.84 -3.37 0.85
C LYS A 137 14.80 -4.38 0.19
N THR A 138 15.11 -4.20 -1.09
CA THR A 138 15.83 -5.23 -1.89
C THR A 138 17.18 -4.77 -2.44
N GLY A 139 17.59 -3.52 -2.18
CA GLY A 139 18.91 -3.05 -2.59
C GLY A 139 19.04 -1.54 -2.59
N ARG A 140 19.99 -1.03 -3.39
CA ARG A 140 20.21 0.40 -3.59
C ARG A 140 20.47 0.74 -5.06
N SER A 141 20.13 1.96 -5.48
CA SER A 141 20.47 2.47 -6.80
C SER A 141 21.99 2.63 -6.94
N LYS A 142 22.56 2.25 -8.09
CA LYS A 142 24.02 2.30 -8.33
C LYS A 142 24.61 3.71 -8.24
N SER A 143 23.96 4.70 -8.85
CA SER A 143 24.52 6.07 -8.96
C SER A 143 24.33 6.89 -7.68
N ARG A 144 23.13 6.89 -7.10
CA ARG A 144 22.76 7.81 -6.01
C ARG A 144 22.65 7.15 -4.64
N GLY A 145 22.82 5.83 -4.55
CA GLY A 145 22.68 5.08 -3.29
C GLY A 145 21.28 5.06 -2.67
N LEU A 146 20.22 5.40 -3.44
CA LEU A 146 18.82 5.41 -2.97
C LEU A 146 18.36 4.00 -2.61
N SER A 147 17.64 3.83 -1.51
CA SER A 147 17.07 2.54 -1.11
C SER A 147 16.00 2.09 -2.10
N LEU A 148 16.14 0.88 -2.65
CA LEU A 148 15.14 0.25 -3.50
C LEU A 148 14.16 -0.55 -2.63
N PHE A 149 12.87 -0.25 -2.78
CA PHE A 149 11.79 -1.06 -2.25
C PHE A 149 11.05 -1.72 -3.41
N LYS A 150 10.74 -3.01 -3.28
CA LYS A 150 10.02 -3.81 -4.26
C LYS A 150 8.91 -4.60 -3.58
N ILE A 151 7.76 -4.69 -4.25
CA ILE A 151 6.71 -5.64 -3.92
C ILE A 151 6.49 -6.53 -5.13
N SER A 152 6.73 -7.83 -4.96
CA SER A 152 6.47 -8.83 -5.99
C SER A 152 4.97 -9.01 -6.13
N MET A 153 4.51 -9.17 -7.36
CA MET A 153 3.09 -9.27 -7.67
C MET A 153 2.86 -10.63 -8.31
N GLU A 154 2.59 -11.63 -7.46
CA GLU A 154 2.13 -12.92 -7.94
C GLU A 154 0.69 -12.80 -8.47
N LYS A 155 0.24 -13.78 -9.27
CA LYS A 155 -1.11 -13.77 -9.85
C LYS A 155 -2.23 -13.66 -8.80
N ASN A 156 -1.99 -14.16 -7.60
CA ASN A 156 -2.90 -14.12 -6.46
C ASN A 156 -2.74 -12.85 -5.59
N PHE A 157 -1.93 -11.85 -5.99
CA PHE A 157 -1.65 -10.68 -5.16
C PHE A 157 -2.91 -9.99 -4.63
N LEU A 158 -3.90 -9.74 -5.50
CA LEU A 158 -5.17 -9.13 -5.06
C LEU A 158 -5.93 -10.02 -4.10
N ALA A 159 -5.89 -11.34 -4.30
CA ALA A 159 -6.50 -12.31 -3.38
C ALA A 159 -5.81 -12.30 -2.01
N MET A 160 -4.47 -12.20 -1.98
CA MET A 160 -3.70 -12.06 -0.74
C MET A 160 -3.97 -10.74 -0.03
N GLN A 161 -4.07 -9.63 -0.77
CA GLN A 161 -4.44 -8.33 -0.22
C GLN A 161 -5.85 -8.35 0.36
N LYS A 162 -6.80 -8.99 -0.33
CA LYS A 162 -8.15 -9.23 0.18
C LYS A 162 -8.11 -10.03 1.47
N LEU A 163 -7.39 -11.15 1.49
CA LEU A 163 -7.29 -12.02 2.66
C LEU A 163 -6.72 -11.28 3.88
N ASN A 164 -5.65 -10.50 3.68
CA ASN A 164 -5.08 -9.65 4.73
C ASN A 164 -6.07 -8.60 5.23
N ALA A 165 -6.80 -7.94 4.33
CA ALA A 165 -7.83 -6.98 4.72
C ALA A 165 -9.00 -7.63 5.48
N VAL A 166 -9.39 -8.87 5.13
CA VAL A 166 -10.39 -9.64 5.89
C VAL A 166 -9.88 -9.99 7.29
N LYS A 167 -8.60 -10.33 7.45
CA LYS A 167 -7.99 -10.56 8.76
C LYS A 167 -7.97 -9.29 9.60
N GLU A 168 -7.50 -8.17 9.03
CA GLU A 168 -7.52 -6.86 9.68
C GLU A 168 -8.96 -6.46 10.07
N LEU A 169 -9.95 -6.77 9.22
CA LEU A 169 -11.37 -6.47 9.48
C LEU A 169 -11.89 -7.23 10.69
N LYS A 170 -11.61 -8.54 10.76
CA LYS A 170 -12.00 -9.37 11.92
C LYS A 170 -11.38 -8.85 13.21
N LEU A 171 -10.10 -8.47 13.16
CA LEU A 171 -9.41 -7.88 14.32
C LEU A 171 -10.04 -6.57 14.74
N ALA A 172 -10.32 -5.66 13.80
CA ALA A 172 -10.99 -4.39 14.10
C ALA A 172 -12.37 -4.61 14.74
N GLN A 173 -13.15 -5.57 14.24
CA GLN A 173 -14.46 -5.93 14.82
C GLN A 173 -14.34 -6.47 16.25
N SER A 174 -13.38 -7.35 16.52
CA SER A 174 -13.12 -7.87 17.86
C SER A 174 -12.66 -6.76 18.82
N SER A 175 -11.74 -5.90 18.39
CA SER A 175 -11.27 -4.78 19.21
C SER A 175 -12.38 -3.75 19.48
N MET A 176 -13.25 -3.49 18.50
CA MET A 176 -14.44 -2.64 18.69
C MET A 176 -15.34 -3.21 19.79
N GLN A 177 -15.58 -4.52 19.79
CA GLN A 177 -16.40 -5.20 20.78
C GLN A 177 -15.79 -5.08 22.19
N LEU A 178 -14.50 -5.34 22.33
CA LEU A 178 -13.79 -5.19 23.60
C LEU A 178 -13.83 -3.75 24.11
N ALA A 179 -13.64 -2.76 23.24
CA ALA A 179 -13.72 -1.35 23.60
C ALA A 179 -15.14 -0.91 24.04
N LEU A 180 -16.20 -1.49 23.46
CA LEU A 180 -17.57 -1.27 23.91
C LEU A 180 -17.81 -1.85 25.31
N GLU A 181 -17.29 -3.06 25.55
CA GLU A 181 -17.42 -3.76 26.83
C GLU A 181 -16.62 -3.07 27.96
N SER A 182 -15.48 -2.46 27.64
CA SER A 182 -14.66 -1.66 28.57
C SER A 182 -15.17 -0.24 28.79
N GLY A 183 -16.12 0.24 27.97
CA GLY A 183 -16.62 1.62 28.00
C GLY A 183 -15.68 2.63 27.32
N GLU A 184 -14.72 2.17 26.52
CA GLU A 184 -13.79 2.96 25.72
C GLU A 184 -14.44 3.39 24.39
N TRP A 185 -15.44 4.27 24.47
CA TRP A 185 -16.27 4.65 23.33
C TRP A 185 -15.50 5.27 22.16
N ILE A 186 -14.41 6.01 22.45
CA ILE A 186 -13.57 6.64 21.41
C ILE A 186 -12.84 5.57 20.60
N ASP A 187 -12.25 4.59 21.28
CA ASP A 187 -11.53 3.50 20.63
C ASP A 187 -12.49 2.59 19.86
N SER A 188 -13.67 2.32 20.43
CA SER A 188 -14.75 1.62 19.71
C SER A 188 -15.13 2.34 18.41
N HIS A 189 -15.30 3.67 18.46
CA HIS A 189 -15.58 4.44 17.26
C HIS A 189 -14.46 4.35 16.23
N TRP A 190 -13.20 4.39 16.67
CA TRP A 190 -12.04 4.23 15.79
C TRP A 190 -12.03 2.87 15.10
N PHE A 191 -12.18 1.78 15.88
CA PHE A 191 -12.23 0.42 15.33
C PHE A 191 -13.42 0.20 14.40
N HIS A 192 -14.56 0.84 14.68
CA HIS A 192 -15.72 0.81 13.81
C HIS A 192 -15.44 1.48 12.44
N GLN A 193 -14.83 2.66 12.45
CA GLN A 193 -14.45 3.35 11.22
C GLN A 193 -13.45 2.52 10.40
N GLU A 194 -12.49 1.89 11.07
CA GLU A 194 -11.51 1.02 10.45
C GLU A 194 -12.18 -0.22 9.81
N ALA A 195 -13.15 -0.83 10.49
CA ALA A 195 -13.92 -1.94 9.95
C ALA A 195 -14.71 -1.55 8.69
N ILE A 196 -15.40 -0.40 8.68
CA ILE A 196 -16.10 0.11 7.50
C ILE A 196 -15.13 0.29 6.33
N ARG A 197 -13.96 0.87 6.60
CA ARG A 197 -12.93 1.13 5.60
C ARG A 197 -12.40 -0.17 4.98
N LEU A 198 -12.07 -1.16 5.80
CA LEU A 198 -11.57 -2.47 5.36
C LEU A 198 -12.63 -3.23 4.57
N GLN A 199 -13.89 -3.19 5.01
CA GLN A 199 -15.01 -3.77 4.28
C GLN A 199 -15.15 -3.14 2.88
N GLY A 200 -15.06 -1.81 2.79
CA GLY A 200 -15.04 -1.10 1.52
C GLY A 200 -13.90 -1.57 0.61
N TYR A 201 -12.68 -1.70 1.12
CA TYR A 201 -11.55 -2.21 0.35
C TYR A 201 -11.80 -3.64 -0.18
N VAL A 202 -12.25 -4.54 0.69
CA VAL A 202 -12.57 -5.94 0.32
C VAL A 202 -13.60 -5.99 -0.82
N SER A 203 -14.67 -5.20 -0.74
CA SER A 203 -15.70 -5.15 -1.79
C SER A 203 -15.15 -4.69 -3.15
N HIS A 204 -14.29 -3.67 -3.17
CA HIS A 204 -13.69 -3.18 -4.42
C HIS A 204 -12.72 -4.20 -5.02
N VAL A 205 -11.92 -4.88 -4.18
CA VAL A 205 -11.01 -5.92 -4.63
C VAL A 205 -11.79 -7.10 -5.22
N ASP A 206 -12.89 -7.51 -4.59
CA ASP A 206 -13.77 -8.56 -5.11
C ASP A 206 -14.35 -8.25 -6.48
N GLU A 207 -14.84 -7.01 -6.67
CA GLU A 207 -15.34 -6.55 -7.95
C GLU A 207 -14.25 -6.59 -9.03
N ALA A 208 -13.05 -6.10 -8.71
CA ALA A 208 -11.92 -6.12 -9.65
C ALA A 208 -11.48 -7.55 -10.01
N MET A 209 -11.38 -8.45 -9.02
CA MET A 209 -11.02 -9.85 -9.26
C MET A 209 -12.02 -10.54 -10.20
N LYS A 210 -13.32 -10.27 -10.02
CA LYS A 210 -14.39 -10.75 -10.91
C LYS A 210 -14.25 -10.19 -12.33
N ASN A 211 -13.95 -8.89 -12.46
CA ASN A 211 -13.88 -8.20 -13.75
C ASN A 211 -12.64 -8.57 -14.57
N PHE A 212 -11.51 -8.83 -13.92
CA PHE A 212 -10.23 -9.08 -14.59
C PHE A 212 -9.80 -10.55 -14.61
N GLY A 213 -10.60 -11.46 -14.04
CA GLY A 213 -10.22 -12.88 -13.93
C GLY A 213 -8.94 -13.09 -13.11
N LEU A 214 -8.61 -12.14 -12.22
CA LEU A 214 -7.41 -12.18 -11.39
C LEU A 214 -7.67 -13.15 -10.23
N GLY A 215 -7.16 -14.38 -10.41
CA GLY A 215 -7.06 -15.46 -9.44
C GLY A 215 -8.07 -15.42 -8.30
N GLN A 216 -9.25 -16.01 -8.50
CA GLN A 216 -9.99 -16.51 -7.34
C GLN A 216 -9.07 -17.49 -6.61
N LEU A 217 -8.86 -17.30 -5.30
CA LEU A 217 -8.38 -18.41 -4.47
C LEU A 217 -9.47 -19.48 -4.59
N HIS A 218 -9.26 -20.44 -5.49
CA HIS A 218 -10.16 -21.58 -5.58
C HIS A 218 -9.75 -22.52 -4.46
N ASP A 219 -10.29 -22.33 -3.27
CA ASP A 219 -10.61 -23.44 -2.37
C ASP A 219 -11.52 -22.97 -1.22
N PRO A 220 -12.78 -23.45 -1.13
CA PRO A 220 -13.65 -23.24 0.03
C PRO A 220 -13.22 -24.00 1.29
N THR A 221 -12.08 -24.69 1.27
CA THR A 221 -11.57 -25.54 2.35
C THR A 221 -10.10 -25.32 2.72
N ILE A 222 -9.48 -24.17 2.39
CA ILE A 222 -8.17 -23.88 3.01
C ILE A 222 -8.39 -23.62 4.50
N ASP A 223 -8.05 -24.61 5.31
CA ASP A 223 -8.12 -24.50 6.75
C ASP A 223 -7.17 -23.40 7.23
N GLU A 224 -7.49 -22.84 8.41
CA GLU A 224 -6.76 -21.72 9.00
C GLU A 224 -5.24 -21.99 9.16
N TRP A 225 -4.84 -23.27 9.26
CA TRP A 225 -3.44 -23.71 9.35
C TRP A 225 -2.70 -23.68 8.00
N GLU A 226 -3.32 -24.10 6.89
CA GLU A 226 -2.71 -24.02 5.55
C GLU A 226 -2.52 -22.56 5.13
N LEU A 227 -3.45 -21.68 5.53
CA LEU A 227 -3.32 -20.24 5.35
C LEU A 227 -2.18 -19.63 6.19
N GLN A 228 -1.82 -20.21 7.33
CA GLN A 228 -0.69 -19.75 8.14
C GLN A 228 0.65 -20.15 7.50
N GLU A 229 0.77 -21.36 6.94
CA GLU A 229 1.99 -21.79 6.24
C GLU A 229 2.26 -21.01 4.94
N ILE A 230 1.21 -20.71 4.16
CA ILE A 230 1.34 -19.94 2.91
C ILE A 230 1.80 -18.50 3.18
N ILE A 231 1.45 -17.94 4.34
CA ILE A 231 1.73 -16.54 4.70
C ILE A 231 3.00 -16.40 5.53
N SER A 232 3.39 -17.44 6.29
CA SER A 232 4.61 -17.46 7.09
C SER A 232 5.46 -18.70 6.77
N PRO A 233 6.28 -18.68 5.69
CA PRO A 233 7.27 -19.72 5.48
C PRO A 233 8.47 -19.60 6.45
N TYR A 234 8.55 -18.51 7.23
CA TYR A 234 9.70 -18.16 8.06
C TYR A 234 9.29 -17.45 9.35
N GLU A 235 8.66 -18.19 10.27
CA GLU A 235 8.80 -17.94 11.70
C GLU A 235 9.16 -19.24 12.41
N TRP A 236 10.35 -19.77 12.10
CA TRP A 236 11.08 -20.58 13.06
C TRP A 236 11.90 -19.62 13.93
N PHE A 237 11.26 -19.06 14.98
CA PHE A 237 12.03 -18.87 16.21
C PHE A 237 12.22 -20.27 16.77
N ASP A 238 13.41 -20.84 16.58
CA ASP A 238 13.82 -21.89 17.49
C ASP A 238 13.81 -21.28 18.89
N GLY A 239 12.98 -21.86 19.74
CA GLY A 239 13.01 -21.61 21.16
C GLY A 239 13.99 -22.58 21.78
N SER A 240 15.28 -22.51 21.42
CA SER A 240 16.35 -23.18 22.15
C SER A 240 17.71 -22.85 21.57
N GLU A 241 18.32 -21.73 21.97
CA GLU A 241 19.74 -21.66 22.31
C GLU A 241 20.13 -20.31 22.94
N HIS A 242 20.85 -20.40 24.06
CA HIS A 242 21.57 -19.34 24.79
C HIS A 242 20.79 -18.31 25.63
N LEU A 243 20.18 -18.80 26.72
CA LEU A 243 20.18 -18.08 28.00
C LEU A 243 21.46 -18.42 28.78
N GLU A 244 22.59 -17.84 28.40
CA GLU A 244 23.73 -17.68 29.32
C GLU A 244 24.45 -16.36 29.02
N GLY A 245 24.56 -15.50 30.03
CA GLY A 245 25.55 -14.43 30.06
C GLY A 245 25.01 -13.01 29.98
N PHE A 246 24.26 -12.56 30.98
CA PHE A 246 24.40 -11.19 31.49
C PHE A 246 24.26 -11.19 33.02
N GLN A 247 25.40 -11.44 33.68
CA GLN A 247 25.60 -11.08 35.08
C GLN A 247 25.77 -9.56 35.19
N HIS A 248 25.10 -8.99 36.19
CA HIS A 248 25.43 -7.78 36.95
C HIS A 248 26.15 -6.60 36.28
N SER A 249 25.48 -5.44 36.25
CA SER A 249 26.00 -4.22 36.89
C SER A 249 24.89 -3.15 37.04
N TYR A 250 24.59 -2.85 38.31
CA TYR A 250 23.88 -1.72 38.92
C TYR A 250 22.56 -1.21 38.33
#